data_AF-A0A2D6MCD1-F1
#
_entry.id   AF-A0A2D6MCD1-F1
#
_cell.length_a   1.000
_cell.length_b   1.000
_cell.length_c   1.000
_cell.angle_alpha   90.00
_cell.angle_beta   90.00
_cell.angle_gamma   90.00
#
_symmetry.space_group_name_H-M   'P 1'
#
loop_
_entity.id
_entity.type
_entity.pdbx_description
1 polymer ?
#
loop_
_entity_poly.entity_id
_entity_poly.type
_entity_poly.pdbx_seq_one_letter_code
_entity_poly.pdbx_strand_id
1 'polypeptide(L)'
;MSHLTYAIVDVATDLPNIDFSQIGETSSSTIRKSIDETLFIIKWNTEPTFIANGTVIPSLILTHSEALTEMATPAWSEPVPA
;
A
#
# COMPACT_ATOMS: atom_id res chain seq x y z
N MET A 1 10.62 10.93 -14.80
CA MET A 1 10.71 9.68 -14.03
C MET A 1 9.78 9.81 -12.85
N SER A 2 8.62 9.15 -12.90
CA SER A 2 7.69 9.10 -11.77
C SER A 2 8.27 8.18 -10.70
N HIS A 3 8.90 8.75 -9.67
CA HIS A 3 9.35 8.02 -8.48
C HIS A 3 8.14 7.77 -7.57
N LEU A 4 7.31 6.80 -7.94
CA LEU A 4 6.25 6.30 -7.06
C LEU A 4 6.88 5.33 -6.06
N THR A 5 6.78 5.68 -4.79
CA THR A 5 7.10 4.79 -3.69
C THR A 5 5.83 4.05 -3.29
N TYR A 6 5.97 2.75 -3.07
CA TYR A 6 4.89 1.88 -2.63
C TYR A 6 5.20 1.42 -1.21
N ALA A 7 4.18 1.19 -0.41
CA ALA A 7 4.37 0.52 0.86
C ALA A 7 3.15 -0.28 1.28
N ILE A 8 3.44 -1.34 2.04
CA ILE A 8 2.46 -2.22 2.66
C ILE A 8 2.26 -1.78 4.10
N VAL A 9 1.00 -1.63 4.50
CA VAL A 9 0.56 -1.14 5.81
C VAL A 9 -0.61 -2.00 6.30
N ASP A 10 -0.85 -1.98 7.61
CA ASP A 10 -1.87 -2.80 8.24
C ASP A 10 -3.25 -2.13 8.17
N VAL A 11 -4.24 -2.86 7.67
CA VAL A 11 -5.61 -2.36 7.50
C VAL A 11 -6.27 -2.02 8.84
N ALA A 12 -6.01 -2.79 9.89
CA ALA A 12 -6.69 -2.63 11.17
C ALA A 12 -6.12 -1.46 11.98
N THR A 13 -4.80 -1.26 11.95
CA THR A 13 -4.13 -0.22 12.76
C THR A 13 -3.87 1.06 12.00
N ASP A 14 -3.48 0.97 10.72
CA ASP A 14 -2.94 2.13 9.99
C ASP A 14 -3.98 2.80 9.11
N LEU A 15 -4.93 2.06 8.54
CA LEU A 15 -5.97 2.60 7.67
C LEU A 15 -6.71 3.84 8.23
N PRO A 16 -7.14 3.90 9.51
CA PRO A 16 -7.81 5.10 10.05
C PRO A 16 -6.88 6.32 10.16
N ASN A 17 -5.56 6.12 10.11
CA ASN A 17 -4.55 7.17 10.19
C ASN A 17 -4.05 7.63 8.81
N ILE A 18 -4.49 6.98 7.73
CA ILE A 18 -4.11 7.37 6.37
C ILE A 18 -4.87 8.62 5.92
N ASP A 19 -4.09 9.62 5.50
CA ASP A 19 -4.63 10.77 4.78
C ASP A 19 -4.59 10.52 3.27
N PHE A 20 -5.75 10.18 2.71
CA PHE A 20 -5.93 9.94 1.26
C PHE A 20 -5.61 11.17 0.40
N SER A 21 -5.61 12.39 0.95
CA SER A 21 -5.22 13.59 0.21
C SER A 21 -3.72 13.66 -0.11
N GLN A 22 -2.90 12.88 0.63
CA GLN A 22 -1.44 12.87 0.49
C GLN A 22 -0.91 11.68 -0.29
N ILE A 23 -1.78 10.75 -0.71
CA ILE A 23 -1.42 9.55 -1.46
C ILE A 23 -2.15 9.51 -2.80
N GLY A 24 -1.75 8.57 -3.67
CA GLY A 24 -2.35 8.40 -5.00
C GLY A 24 -3.70 7.66 -5.01
N GLU A 25 -4.39 7.58 -3.87
CA GLU A 25 -5.64 6.83 -3.69
C GLU A 25 -6.77 7.77 -3.26
N THR A 26 -7.99 7.51 -3.72
CA THR A 26 -9.13 8.42 -3.46
C THR A 26 -9.91 8.06 -2.21
N SER A 27 -9.90 6.79 -1.79
CA SER A 27 -10.64 6.33 -0.61
C SER A 27 -10.18 4.94 -0.16
N SER A 28 -10.52 4.57 1.07
CA SER A 28 -10.32 3.23 1.61
C SER A 28 -11.04 2.13 0.84
N SER A 29 -12.05 2.47 0.03
CA SER A 29 -12.73 1.52 -0.86
C SER A 29 -11.99 1.28 -2.18
N THR A 30 -11.07 2.16 -2.59
CA THR A 30 -10.29 1.99 -3.83
C THR A 30 -8.91 1.38 -3.58
N ILE A 31 -8.52 1.19 -2.31
CA ILE A 31 -7.24 0.58 -1.98
C ILE A 31 -7.22 -0.89 -2.39
N ARG A 32 -6.06 -1.35 -2.85
CA ARG A 32 -5.80 -2.78 -3.03
C ARG A 32 -5.42 -3.37 -1.67
N LYS A 33 -6.26 -4.29 -1.19
CA LYS A 33 -5.99 -5.11 -0.02
C LYS A 33 -5.41 -6.47 -0.42
N SER A 34 -4.76 -7.13 0.52
CA SER A 34 -4.38 -8.53 0.41
C SER A 34 -5.63 -9.41 0.45
N ILE A 35 -5.49 -10.68 0.05
CA ILE A 35 -6.60 -11.65 0.03
C ILE A 35 -7.16 -11.90 1.44
N ASP A 36 -6.30 -11.84 2.44
CA ASP A 36 -6.64 -11.97 3.85
C ASP A 36 -7.15 -10.66 4.49
N GLU A 37 -7.24 -9.57 3.72
CA GLU A 37 -7.72 -8.25 4.13
C GLU A 37 -7.00 -7.63 5.34
N THR A 38 -5.84 -8.17 5.73
CA THR A 38 -5.03 -7.66 6.84
C THR A 38 -4.08 -6.56 6.38
N LEU A 39 -3.63 -6.62 5.13
CA LEU A 39 -2.65 -5.70 4.57
C LEU A 39 -3.26 -4.92 3.40
N PHE A 40 -2.77 -3.72 3.17
CA PHE A 40 -3.09 -2.94 1.97
C PHE A 40 -1.86 -2.19 1.46
N ILE A 41 -1.88 -1.89 0.15
CA ILE A 41 -0.79 -1.15 -0.50
C ILE A 41 -1.21 0.30 -0.67
N ILE A 42 -0.35 1.21 -0.23
CA ILE A 42 -0.42 2.64 -0.51
C ILE A 42 0.72 3.04 -1.44
N LYS A 43 0.52 4.11 -2.20
CA LYS A 43 1.54 4.67 -3.09
C LYS A 43 1.54 6.19 -3.03
N TRP A 44 2.72 6.79 -3.05
CA TRP A 44 2.88 8.24 -3.00
C TRP A 44 4.02 8.72 -3.89
N ASN A 45 3.94 9.97 -4.33
CA ASN A 45 5.04 10.65 -5.05
C ASN A 45 5.95 11.44 -4.10
N THR A 46 5.39 11.90 -2.98
CA THR A 46 6.09 12.67 -1.95
C THR A 46 5.72 12.07 -0.61
N GLU A 47 6.71 11.90 0.27
CA GLU A 47 6.51 11.25 1.56
C GLU A 47 5.37 11.94 2.34
N PRO A 48 4.31 11.21 2.69
CA PRO A 48 3.18 11.78 3.42
C PRO A 48 3.56 12.03 4.88
N THR A 49 2.91 13.02 5.49
CA THR A 49 3.22 13.46 6.86
C THR A 49 2.98 12.38 7.90
N PHE A 50 2.01 11.50 7.70
CA PHE A 50 1.68 10.40 8.61
C PHE A 50 2.74 9.29 8.62
N ILE A 51 3.57 9.19 7.57
CA ILE A 51 4.75 8.30 7.56
C ILE A 51 5.93 9.05 8.18
N ALA A 52 6.16 10.30 7.76
CA ALA A 52 7.27 11.12 8.27
C ALA A 52 7.23 11.33 9.79
N ASN A 53 6.02 11.44 10.37
CA ASN A 53 5.83 11.59 11.81
C ASN A 53 5.73 10.24 12.57
N GLY A 54 5.75 9.11 11.86
CA GLY A 54 5.64 7.77 12.44
C GLY A 54 4.24 7.36 12.93
N THR A 55 3.17 8.04 12.49
CA THR A 55 1.78 7.63 12.81
C THR A 55 1.44 6.31 12.15
N VAL A 56 1.88 6.12 10.91
CA VAL A 56 1.78 4.87 10.16
C VAL A 56 3.19 4.40 9.87
N ILE A 57 3.46 3.16 10.25
CA ILE A 57 4.76 2.53 10.02
C ILE A 57 4.54 1.45 8.97
N PRO A 58 4.99 1.68 7.72
CA PRO A 58 4.86 0.66 6.70
C PRO A 58 5.62 -0.58 7.09
N SER A 59 4.95 -1.73 7.00
CA SER A 59 5.57 -3.04 7.20
C SER A 59 6.65 -3.30 6.17
N LEU A 60 6.45 -2.82 4.94
CA LEU A 60 7.41 -2.97 3.85
C LEU A 60 7.34 -1.78 2.89
N ILE A 61 8.49 -1.20 2.54
CA ILE A 61 8.60 -0.17 1.50
C ILE A 61 9.17 -0.82 0.24
N LEU A 62 8.54 -0.54 -0.89
CA LEU A 62 8.77 -1.19 -2.17
C LEU A 62 8.90 -0.15 -3.28
N THR A 63 9.72 -0.48 -4.27
CA THR A 63 9.69 0.21 -5.56
C THR A 63 8.52 -0.28 -6.42
N HIS A 64 8.22 0.43 -7.50
CA HIS A 64 7.15 0.04 -8.42
C HIS A 64 7.27 -1.41 -8.91
N SER A 65 8.48 -1.84 -9.26
CA SER A 65 8.75 -3.20 -9.76
C SER A 65 8.55 -4.26 -8.68
N GLU A 66 8.96 -3.97 -7.45
CA GLU A 66 8.79 -4.89 -6.31
C GLU A 66 7.32 -4.98 -5.92
N ALA A 67 6.59 -3.85 -5.89
CA ALA A 67 5.16 -3.84 -5.64
C ALA A 67 4.39 -4.67 -6.69
N LEU A 68 4.76 -4.60 -7.97
CA LEU A 68 4.18 -5.46 -9.01
C LEU A 68 4.45 -6.95 -8.74
N THR A 69 5.64 -7.27 -8.25
CA THR A 69 6.01 -8.65 -7.90
C THR A 69 5.20 -9.13 -6.70
N GLU A 70 5.11 -8.32 -5.65
CA GLU A 70 4.31 -8.63 -4.45
C GLU A 70 2.82 -8.79 -4.78
N MET A 71 2.26 -7.90 -5.60
CA MET A 71 0.87 -7.98 -6.05
C MET A 71 0.59 -9.22 -6.91
N ALA A 72 1.60 -9.83 -7.51
CA ALA A 72 1.50 -11.08 -8.26
C ALA A 72 1.67 -12.33 -7.38
N THR A 73 1.97 -12.17 -6.09
CA THR A 73 2.07 -13.31 -5.16
C THR A 73 0.69 -13.82 -4.76
N PRO A 74 0.59 -15.10 -4.34
CA PRO A 74 -0.65 -15.69 -3.82
C PRO A 74 -1.25 -14.99 -2.60
N ALA A 75 -0.54 -14.06 -1.95
CA ALA A 75 -1.07 -13.27 -0.86
C ALA A 75 -1.98 -12.11 -1.35
N TRP A 76 -1.79 -11.66 -2.60
CA TRP A 76 -2.46 -10.49 -3.16
C TRP A 76 -3.29 -10.79 -4.41
N SER A 77 -2.98 -11.87 -5.12
CA SER A 77 -3.72 -12.32 -6.28
C SER A 77 -3.83 -13.83 -6.27
N GLU A 78 -5.02 -14.35 -6.57
CA GLU A 78 -5.19 -15.78 -6.77
C GLU A 78 -4.28 -16.22 -7.94
N PRO A 79 -3.63 -17.40 -7.84
CA PRO A 79 -2.89 -17.94 -8.96
C PRO A 79 -3.86 -18.19 -10.10
N VAL A 80 -3.60 -17.58 -11.26
CA VAL A 80 -4.42 -17.83 -12.45
C VAL A 80 -4.29 -19.32 -12.79
N PRO A 81 -5.39 -20.10 -12.79
CA PRO A 81 -5.33 -21.50 -13.18
C PRO A 81 -4.94 -21.60 -14.66
N ALA A 82 -4.04 -22.55 -14.96
CA ALA A 82 -3.50 -22.82 -16.29
C ALA A 82 -4.55 -23.38 -17.27
#